data_AF-A0A1G8WLQ7-F1
#
_entry.id   AF-A0A1G8WLQ7-F1
#
_cell.length_a   1.000
_cell.length_b   1.000
_cell.length_c   1.000
_cell.angle_alpha   90.00
_cell.angle_beta   90.00
_cell.angle_gamma   90.00
#
_symmetry.space_group_name_H-M   'P 1'
#
loop_
_entity.id
_entity.type
_entity.pdbx_description
1 polymer ?
#
loop_
_entity_poly.entity_id
_entity_poly.type
_entity_poly.pdbx_seq_one_letter_code
_entity_poly.pdbx_strand_id
1 'polypeptide(L)'
;MPTRQLHTLYHTCNICEGSGKYTEYNDTKASMLAAHYLTVTNQNDTEAWKQAFEETSYITECTTCHGTGTTLNEEGREMYQFLMQHA
;
A
#
# COMPACT_ATOMS: atom_id res chain seq x y z
N MET A 1 29.56 2.69 23.11
CA MET A 1 28.45 1.75 22.98
C MET A 1 28.03 1.74 21.52
N PRO A 2 28.25 0.66 20.76
CA PRO A 2 27.81 0.61 19.38
C PRO A 2 26.28 0.42 19.37
N THR A 3 25.57 1.35 18.76
CA THR A 3 24.17 1.24 18.37
C THR A 3 24.03 0.02 17.46
N ARG A 4 23.73 -1.15 18.05
CA ARG A 4 23.32 -2.32 17.28
C ARG A 4 22.09 -1.92 16.49
N GLN A 5 22.26 -1.90 15.18
CA GLN A 5 21.25 -1.52 14.21
C GLN A 5 19.94 -2.28 14.50
N LEU A 6 18.85 -1.53 14.70
CA LEU A 6 17.47 -2.04 14.72
C LEU A 6 17.08 -2.82 13.44
N HIS A 7 17.96 -2.84 12.42
CA HIS A 7 17.82 -3.57 11.16
C HIS A 7 17.84 -5.10 11.29
N THR A 8 18.15 -5.69 12.45
CA THR A 8 18.19 -7.17 12.59
C THR A 8 16.85 -7.83 12.90
N LEU A 9 15.80 -7.11 13.30
CA LEU A 9 14.51 -7.74 13.68
C LEU A 9 13.36 -7.46 12.70
N TYR A 10 13.57 -6.51 11.80
CA TYR A 10 12.57 -6.04 10.86
C TYR A 10 13.15 -6.06 9.44
N HIS A 11 12.31 -6.42 8.47
CA HIS A 11 12.60 -6.25 7.06
C HIS A 11 11.60 -5.27 6.43
N THR A 12 12.01 -4.63 5.34
CA THR A 12 11.12 -3.82 4.51
C THR A 12 9.96 -4.69 4.01
N CYS A 13 8.73 -4.20 4.13
CA CYS A 13 7.58 -4.91 3.61
C CYS A 13 7.64 -4.90 2.07
N ASN A 14 7.81 -6.06 1.45
CA ASN A 14 7.94 -6.18 -0.01
C ASN A 14 6.66 -5.81 -0.77
N ILE A 15 5.50 -5.79 -0.11
CA ILE A 15 4.21 -5.46 -0.75
C ILE A 15 4.07 -3.95 -0.96
N CYS A 16 4.51 -3.14 0.00
CA CYS A 16 4.41 -1.68 -0.06
C CYS A 16 5.78 -0.99 -0.20
N GLU A 17 6.84 -1.78 -0.41
CA GLU A 17 8.23 -1.33 -0.55
C GLU A 17 8.68 -0.37 0.56
N GLY A 18 8.20 -0.56 1.79
CA GLY A 18 8.56 0.27 2.94
C GLY A 18 7.69 1.50 3.17
N SER A 19 6.78 1.83 2.25
CA SER A 19 5.92 3.02 2.39
C SER A 19 4.79 2.86 3.40
N GLY A 20 4.43 1.62 3.74
CA GLY A 20 3.29 1.30 4.60
C GLY A 20 1.93 1.45 3.92
N LYS A 21 1.89 1.91 2.66
CA LYS A 21 0.65 2.21 1.94
C LYS A 21 0.79 1.80 0.47
N TYR A 22 -0.31 1.72 -0.25
CA TYR A 22 -0.26 1.61 -1.70
C TYR A 22 -1.49 2.27 -2.32
N THR A 23 -1.39 2.61 -3.59
CA THR A 23 -2.50 3.18 -4.35
C THR A 23 -3.35 2.04 -4.91
N GLU A 24 -4.62 2.03 -4.57
CA GLU A 24 -5.64 1.24 -5.25
C GLU A 24 -6.52 2.16 -6.08
N TYR A 25 -7.36 1.57 -6.92
CA TYR A 25 -8.36 2.30 -7.67
C TYR A 25 -9.62 1.45 -7.80
N ASN A 26 -10.78 2.12 -7.86
CA ASN A 26 -12.06 1.44 -7.96
C ASN A 26 -12.42 1.17 -9.43
N ASP A 27 -12.14 -0.04 -9.91
CA ASP A 27 -12.39 -0.47 -11.31
C ASP A 27 -13.82 -0.18 -11.80
N THR A 28 -14.82 -0.44 -10.95
CA THR A 28 -16.22 -0.28 -11.33
C THR A 28 -16.55 1.20 -11.54
N LYS A 29 -16.13 2.06 -10.60
CA LYS A 29 -16.32 3.51 -10.73
C LYS A 29 -15.49 4.09 -11.87
N ALA A 30 -14.25 3.64 -12.05
CA ALA A 30 -13.37 4.08 -13.12
C ALA A 30 -14.00 3.80 -14.49
N SER A 31 -14.53 2.60 -14.69
CA SER A 31 -15.20 2.22 -15.94
C SER A 31 -16.43 3.08 -16.22
N MET A 32 -17.24 3.37 -15.20
CA MET A 32 -18.41 4.24 -15.33
C MET A 32 -18.02 5.69 -15.67
N LEU A 33 -16.98 6.22 -15.03
CA LEU A 33 -16.48 7.58 -15.28
C LEU A 33 -15.83 7.70 -16.67
N ALA A 34 -15.00 6.74 -17.08
CA ALA A 34 -14.40 6.73 -18.40
C ALA A 34 -15.47 6.70 -19.50
N ALA A 35 -16.48 5.83 -19.36
CA ALA A 35 -17.63 5.79 -20.26
C ALA A 35 -18.38 7.14 -20.29
N HIS A 36 -18.58 7.76 -19.13
CA HIS A 36 -19.20 9.09 -19.06
C HIS A 36 -18.37 10.13 -19.81
N TYR A 37 -17.07 10.23 -19.57
CA TYR A 37 -16.18 11.19 -20.24
C TYR A 37 -16.17 11.00 -21.76
N LEU A 38 -16.14 9.75 -22.24
CA LEU A 38 -16.23 9.46 -23.67
C LEU A 38 -17.56 9.89 -24.30
N THR A 39 -18.64 9.92 -23.53
CA THR A 39 -19.97 10.32 -24.04
C THR A 39 -20.23 11.82 -24.00
N VAL A 40 -19.69 12.53 -23.00
CA VAL A 40 -20.04 13.94 -22.73
C VAL A 40 -18.93 14.92 -23.08
N THR A 41 -17.72 14.42 -23.36
CA THR A 41 -16.57 15.25 -23.73
C THR A 41 -16.02 14.82 -25.09
N ASN A 42 -15.19 15.66 -25.69
CA ASN A 42 -14.42 15.31 -26.90
C ASN A 42 -13.03 14.73 -26.53
N GLN A 43 -12.84 14.23 -25.30
CA GLN A 43 -11.58 13.59 -24.91
C GLN A 43 -11.38 12.30 -25.70
N ASN A 44 -10.11 11.98 -25.97
CA ASN A 44 -9.76 10.66 -26.48
C ASN A 44 -9.81 9.61 -25.35
N ASP A 45 -9.87 8.33 -25.72
CA ASP A 45 -9.96 7.19 -24.79
C ASP A 45 -8.88 7.24 -23.69
N THR A 46 -7.64 7.51 -24.08
CA THR A 46 -6.51 7.60 -23.14
C THR A 46 -6.70 8.69 -22.08
N GLU A 47 -7.17 9.88 -22.48
CA GLU A 47 -7.43 10.98 -21.56
C GLU A 47 -8.60 10.68 -20.62
N ALA A 48 -9.69 10.12 -21.15
CA ALA A 48 -10.87 9.74 -20.37
C ALA A 48 -10.52 8.69 -19.30
N TRP A 49 -9.76 7.65 -19.67
CA TRP A 49 -9.30 6.64 -18.71
C TRP A 49 -8.30 7.17 -17.70
N LYS A 50 -7.38 8.04 -18.11
CA LYS A 50 -6.44 8.68 -17.19
C LYS A 50 -7.19 9.49 -16.14
N GLN A 51 -8.14 10.32 -16.56
CA GLN A 51 -8.93 11.14 -15.65
C GLN A 51 -9.78 10.27 -14.71
N ALA A 52 -10.45 9.25 -15.24
CA ALA A 52 -11.22 8.31 -14.43
C ALA A 52 -10.37 7.56 -13.40
N PHE A 53 -9.14 7.17 -13.76
CA PHE A 53 -8.19 6.53 -12.85
C PHE A 53 -7.75 7.49 -11.75
N GLU A 54 -7.35 8.72 -12.09
CA GLU A 54 -6.93 9.73 -11.12
C GLU A 54 -8.04 10.03 -10.09
N GLU A 55 -9.28 10.17 -10.54
CA GLU A 55 -10.43 10.48 -9.69
C GLU A 55 -10.91 9.30 -8.83
N THR A 56 -10.57 8.06 -9.21
CA THR A 56 -10.99 6.86 -8.48
C THR A 56 -9.87 6.18 -7.73
N SER A 57 -8.65 6.70 -7.87
CA SER A 57 -7.50 6.27 -7.09
C SER A 57 -7.64 6.69 -5.63
N TYR A 58 -7.22 5.83 -4.72
CA TYR A 58 -7.15 6.13 -3.30
C TYR A 58 -5.95 5.45 -2.67
N ILE A 59 -5.41 6.11 -1.64
CA ILE A 59 -4.33 5.53 -0.84
C ILE A 59 -4.96 4.66 0.23
N THR A 60 -4.55 3.40 0.28
CA THR A 60 -4.95 2.47 1.33
C THR A 60 -3.74 2.03 2.15
N GLU A 61 -4.01 1.59 3.38
CA GLU A 61 -2.98 1.05 4.26
C GLU A 61 -2.56 -0.35 3.81
N CYS A 62 -1.26 -0.63 3.84
CA CYS A 62 -0.76 -1.97 3.59
C CYS A 62 -1.13 -2.90 4.75
N THR A 63 -2.10 -3.77 4.51
CA THR A 63 -2.60 -4.74 5.50
C THR A 63 -1.55 -5.75 5.95
N THR A 64 -0.52 -6.01 5.12
CA THR A 64 0.56 -6.95 5.44
C THR A 64 1.50 -6.40 6.53
N CYS A 65 1.73 -5.09 6.54
CA CYS A 65 2.60 -4.45 7.53
C CYS A 65 1.84 -3.51 8.48
N HIS A 66 0.51 -3.48 8.40
CA HIS A 66 -0.36 -2.61 9.19
C HIS A 66 0.11 -1.15 9.19
N GLY A 67 0.45 -0.62 8.01
CA GLY A 67 0.87 0.78 7.85
C GLY A 67 2.30 1.09 8.27
N THR A 68 3.04 0.14 8.87
CA THR A 68 4.39 0.41 9.41
C THR A 68 5.49 0.43 8.36
N GLY A 69 5.23 -0.10 7.16
CA GLY A 69 6.24 -0.29 6.10
C GLY A 69 7.25 -1.40 6.39
N THR A 70 7.19 -2.05 7.55
CA THR A 70 8.14 -3.09 7.94
C THR A 70 7.42 -4.30 8.51
N THR A 71 8.07 -5.45 8.45
CA THR A 71 7.55 -6.71 8.97
C THR A 71 8.61 -7.38 9.81
N LEU A 72 8.22 -8.04 10.90
CA LEU A 72 9.16 -8.79 11.73
C LEU A 72 9.78 -9.92 10.89
N ASN A 73 11.10 -10.03 10.94
CA ASN A 73 11.78 -11.23 10.45
C ASN A 73 11.64 -12.37 11.48
N GLU A 74 12.27 -13.51 11.22
CA GLU A 74 12.16 -14.69 12.08
C GLU A 74 12.61 -14.40 13.52
N GLU A 75 13.81 -13.85 13.70
CA GLU A 75 14.34 -13.45 15.01
C GLU A 75 13.42 -12.44 15.72
N GLY A 76 12.88 -11.47 14.99
CA GLY A 76 11.92 -10.49 15.50
C GLY A 76 10.62 -11.14 15.97
N ARG A 77 10.11 -12.14 15.25
CA ARG A 77 8.90 -12.88 15.64
C ARG A 77 9.14 -13.72 16.89
N GLU A 78 10.27 -14.40 16.98
CA GLU A 78 10.65 -15.18 18.16
C GLU A 78 10.75 -14.29 19.41
N MET A 79 11.43 -13.14 19.28
CA MET A 79 11.56 -12.19 20.39
C MET A 79 10.20 -11.61 20.79
N TYR A 80 9.34 -11.26 19.84
CA TYR A 80 8.00 -10.77 20.12
C TYR A 80 7.16 -11.82 20.88
N GLN A 81 7.21 -13.08 20.44
CA GLN A 81 6.51 -14.18 21.11
C GLN A 81 7.04 -14.41 22.53
N PHE A 82 8.36 -14.37 22.73
CA PHE A 82 8.96 -14.49 24.06
C PHE A 82 8.48 -13.39 25.01
N LEU A 83 8.46 -12.14 24.54
CA LEU A 83 8.00 -10.99 25.34
C LEU A 83 6.52 -11.10 25.68
N MET A 84 5.68 -11.52 24.74
CA MET A 84 4.23 -11.71 24.96
C MET A 84 3.91 -12.78 26.01
N GLN A 85 4.78 -13.77 26.23
CA GLN A 85 4.59 -14.80 27.25
C GLN A 85 4.92 -14.32 28.68
N HIS A 86 5.63 -13.19 28.80
CA HIS A 86 6.10 -12.63 30.07
C HIS A 86 5.48 -11.26 30.38
N ALA A 87 4.52 -10.81 29.57
CA ALA A 87 3.74 -9.58 29.74
C ALA A 87 2.43 -9.88 30.48
#